data_AF-A0A642C112-F1
#
_entry.id   AF-A0A642C112-F1
#
_cell.length_a   1.000
_cell.length_b   1.000
_cell.length_c   1.000
_cell.angle_alpha   90.00
_cell.angle_beta   90.00
_cell.angle_gamma   90.00
#
_symmetry.space_group_name_H-M   'P 1'
#
loop_
_entity.id
_entity.type
_entity.pdbx_description
1 polymer ?
#
loop_
_entity_poly.entity_id
_entity_poly.type
_entity_poly.pdbx_seq_one_letter_code
_entity_poly.pdbx_strand_id
1 'polypeptide(L)' 'YKREVREALRKLPPKCKQVFLLKCIKGLKYKEIAEVSGISVNTVKYHLGEAFRIMREELIDLQGTVLLFMLMKPVFDVVV' A
#
# COMPACT_ATOMS: atom_id res chain seq x y z
N TYR A 1 11.52 -12.70 -5.02
CA TYR A 1 10.39 -11.80 -5.35
C TYR A 1 8.99 -12.40 -5.16
N LYS A 2 8.48 -13.35 -5.97
CA LYS A 2 7.08 -13.85 -5.84
C LYS A 2 6.73 -14.50 -4.48
N ARG A 3 7.72 -15.08 -3.78
CA ARG A 3 7.53 -15.70 -2.46
C ARG A 3 7.46 -14.64 -1.35
N GLU A 4 8.39 -13.70 -1.33
CA GLU A 4 8.45 -12.60 -0.36
C GLU A 4 7.20 -11.71 -0.43
N VAL A 5 6.73 -11.37 -1.64
CA VAL A 5 5.48 -10.61 -1.81
C VAL A 5 4.29 -11.35 -1.22
N ARG A 6 4.26 -12.69 -1.34
CA ARG A 6 3.17 -13.51 -0.79
C ARG A 6 3.23 -13.56 0.74
N GLU A 7 4.43 -13.57 1.31
CA GLU A 7 4.66 -13.51 2.76
C GLU A 7 4.29 -12.13 3.33
N ALA A 8 4.73 -11.04 2.68
CA ALA A 8 4.32 -9.69 3.02
C ALA A 8 2.78 -9.53 2.97
N LEU A 9 2.13 -10.03 1.90
CA LEU A 9 0.67 -10.05 1.78
C LEU A 9 -0.07 -10.89 2.84
N ARG A 10 0.61 -11.80 3.55
CA ARG A 10 0.02 -12.52 4.69
C ARG A 10 0.06 -11.69 5.96
N LYS A 11 1.02 -10.76 6.09
CA LYS A 11 1.17 -9.86 7.23
C LYS A 11 0.29 -8.61 7.13
N LEU A 12 -0.21 -8.28 5.94
CA LEU A 12 -1.15 -7.18 5.79
C LEU A 12 -2.49 -7.47 6.50
N PRO A 13 -3.03 -6.48 7.25
CA PRO A 13 -4.39 -6.56 7.78
C PRO A 13 -5.41 -6.84 6.67
N PRO A 14 -6.50 -7.57 6.95
CA PRO A 14 -7.44 -8.02 5.93
C PRO A 14 -8.04 -6.88 5.10
N LYS A 15 -8.36 -5.74 5.72
CA LYS A 15 -8.87 -4.55 5.01
C LYS A 15 -7.81 -3.89 4.11
N CYS A 16 -6.59 -3.73 4.61
CA CYS A 16 -5.46 -3.17 3.85
C CYS A 16 -5.12 -4.07 2.65
N LYS A 17 -5.13 -5.40 2.86
CA LYS A 17 -4.89 -6.40 1.82
C LYS A 17 -5.95 -6.34 0.73
N GLN A 18 -7.22 -6.26 1.09
CA GLN A 18 -8.32 -6.20 0.13
C GLN A 18 -8.21 -4.95 -0.75
N VAL A 19 -8.03 -3.79 -0.13
CA VAL A 19 -7.85 -2.50 -0.81
C VAL A 19 -6.60 -2.52 -1.72
N PHE A 20 -5.50 -3.10 -1.26
CA PHE A 20 -4.28 -3.26 -2.05
C PHE A 20 -4.46 -4.19 -3.25
N LEU A 21 -5.14 -5.33 -3.09
CA LEU A 21 -5.46 -6.26 -4.18
C LEU A 21 -6.38 -5.61 -5.23
N LEU A 22 -7.39 -4.85 -4.80
CA LEU A 22 -8.25 -4.10 -5.70
C LEU A 22 -7.46 -3.06 -6.52
N LYS A 23 -6.46 -2.42 -5.90
CA LYS A 23 -5.59 -1.49 -6.62
C LYS A 23 -4.64 -2.20 -7.59
N CYS A 24 -3.93 -3.23 -7.13
CA CYS A 24 -2.85 -3.86 -7.89
C CYS A 24 -3.31 -4.93 -8.89
N ILE A 25 -4.35 -5.70 -8.56
CA ILE A 25 -4.87 -6.76 -9.45
C ILE A 25 -5.97 -6.22 -10.36
N LYS A 26 -6.92 -5.47 -9.79
CA LYS A 26 -8.07 -4.96 -10.54
C LYS A 26 -7.80 -3.60 -11.19
N GLY A 27 -6.71 -2.92 -10.85
CA GLY A 27 -6.35 -1.63 -11.44
C GLY A 27 -7.27 -0.46 -11.04
N LEU A 28 -8.12 -0.65 -10.02
CA LEU A 28 -9.16 0.31 -9.68
C LEU A 28 -8.58 1.64 -9.18
N LYS A 29 -9.30 2.73 -9.43
CA LYS A 29 -9.02 4.07 -8.88
C LYS A 29 -9.49 4.14 -7.43
N TYR A 30 -8.94 5.09 -6.67
CA TYR A 30 -9.27 5.22 -5.24
C TYR A 30 -10.76 5.41 -4.97
N LYS A 31 -11.47 6.13 -5.87
CA LYS A 31 -12.93 6.30 -5.79
C LYS A 31 -13.68 4.99 -6.01
N GLU A 32 -13.30 4.21 -7.00
CA GLU A 32 -13.93 2.91 -7.29
C GLU A 32 -13.68 1.91 -6.15
N ILE A 33 -12.48 1.93 -5.56
CA ILE A 33 -12.17 1.10 -4.38
C ILE A 33 -13.00 1.52 -3.17
N ALA A 34 -13.19 2.84 -2.97
CA ALA A 34 -14.01 3.39 -1.90
C ALA A 34 -15.47 2.95 -2.03
N GLU A 35 -16.03 3.03 -3.24
CA GLU A 35 -17.38 2.58 -3.56
C GLU A 35 -17.55 1.07 -3.35
N VAL A 36 -16.64 0.26 -3.89
CA VAL A 36 -16.70 -1.21 -3.77
C VAL A 36 -16.51 -1.69 -2.32
N SER A 37 -15.68 -0.98 -1.55
CA SER A 37 -15.36 -1.35 -0.17
C SER A 37 -16.28 -0.68 0.87
N GLY A 38 -17.18 0.22 0.45
CA GLY A 38 -18.10 0.95 1.33
C GLY A 38 -17.41 1.86 2.34
N ILE A 39 -16.23 2.40 2.01
CA ILE A 39 -15.43 3.27 2.89
C ILE A 39 -15.09 4.58 2.19
N SER A 40 -14.69 5.61 2.94
CA SER A 40 -14.30 6.88 2.32
C SER A 40 -13.00 6.75 1.50
N VAL A 41 -12.84 7.60 0.49
CA VAL A 41 -11.60 7.67 -0.31
C VAL A 41 -10.38 7.95 0.57
N ASN A 42 -10.53 8.74 1.64
CA ASN A 42 -9.46 9.00 2.60
C ASN A 42 -9.08 7.74 3.38
N THR A 43 -10.07 6.92 3.75
CA THR A 43 -9.84 5.60 4.38
C THR A 43 -9.15 4.64 3.41
N VAL A 44 -9.47 4.68 2.11
CA VAL A 44 -8.75 3.92 1.08
C VAL A 44 -7.29 4.36 0.99
N LYS A 45 -7.02 5.68 0.95
CA LYS A 45 -5.66 6.23 0.95
C LYS A 45 -4.90 5.78 2.19
N TYR A 46 -5.53 5.83 3.37
CA TYR A 46 -4.94 5.34 4.62
C TYR A 46 -4.60 3.84 4.54
N HIS A 47 -5.56 2.99 4.15
CA HIS A 47 -5.33 1.56 4.02
C HIS A 47 -4.27 1.20 2.98
N LEU A 48 -4.18 1.94 1.88
CA LEU A 48 -3.11 1.77 0.89
C LEU A 48 -1.77 2.24 1.43
N GLY A 49 -1.71 3.40 2.08
CA GLY A 49 -0.49 3.91 2.72
C GLY A 49 0.07 2.92 3.73
N GLU A 50 -0.80 2.35 4.56
CA GLU A 50 -0.45 1.35 5.55
C GLU A 50 -0.06 0.01 4.90
N ALA A 51 -0.79 -0.43 3.87
CA ALA A 51 -0.40 -1.60 3.07
C ALA A 51 0.99 -1.42 2.47
N PHE A 52 1.28 -0.27 1.86
CA PHE A 52 2.59 0.03 1.29
C PHE A 52 3.68 0.16 2.35
N ARG A 53 3.39 0.69 3.53
CA ARG A 53 4.32 0.74 4.66
C ARG A 53 4.74 -0.66 5.09
N ILE A 54 3.76 -1.54 5.33
CA ILE A 54 4.01 -2.93 5.74
C ILE A 54 4.70 -3.70 4.61
N MET A 55 4.23 -3.58 3.36
CA MET A 55 4.90 -4.20 2.21
C MET A 55 6.34 -3.72 2.08
N ARG A 56 6.62 -2.43 2.29
CA ARG A 56 7.98 -1.90 2.31
C ARG A 56 8.78 -2.53 3.45
N GLU A 57 8.32 -2.48 4.69
CA GLU A 57 9.03 -3.04 5.84
C GLU A 57 9.38 -4.52 5.65
N GLU A 58 8.46 -5.29 5.10
CA GLU A 58 8.63 -6.71 4.82
C GLU A 58 9.51 -7.02 3.60
N LEU A 59 9.68 -6.05 2.71
CA LEU A 59 10.54 -6.15 1.51
C LEU A 59 11.85 -5.35 1.67
N ILE A 60 12.03 -4.64 2.79
CA ILE A 60 13.13 -3.70 3.08
C ILE A 60 14.42 -4.41 3.49
N ASP A 61 14.39 -5.73 3.71
CA ASP A 61 15.62 -6.54 3.78
C ASP A 61 16.49 -6.43 2.50
N LEU A 62 15.97 -5.81 1.43
CA LEU A 62 16.74 -5.35 0.26
C LEU A 62 17.37 -3.94 0.48
N GLN A 63 18.16 -3.78 1.54
CA GLN A 63 19.20 -2.79 1.94
C GLN A 63 19.38 -1.38 1.30
N GLY A 64 18.79 -0.98 0.18
CA GLY A 64 19.17 0.27 -0.53
C GLY A 64 18.12 1.39 -0.59
N THR A 65 16.83 1.10 -0.41
CA THR A 65 15.75 2.02 -0.79
C THR A 65 15.15 2.85 0.35
N VAL A 66 15.38 2.47 1.61
CA VAL A 66 14.95 3.23 2.80
C VAL A 66 15.54 4.64 2.79
N LEU A 67 16.81 4.75 2.39
CA LEU A 67 17.52 6.02 2.29
C LEU A 67 16.90 6.95 1.22
N LEU A 68 16.45 6.38 0.10
CA LEU A 68 15.80 7.11 -0.99
C LEU A 68 14.39 7.59 -0.58
N PHE A 69 13.64 6.77 0.18
CA PHE A 69 12.30 7.11 0.63
C PHE A 69 12.30 8.13 1.78
N MET A 70 13.35 8.17 2.60
CA MET A 70 13.51 9.22 3.64
C MET A 70 13.69 10.62 3.03
N LEU A 71 14.31 10.73 1.86
CA LEU A 71 14.51 11.97 1.13
C LEU A 71 13.29 12.41 0.29
N MET A 72 12.39 11.49 -0.07
CA MET A 72 11.21 11.77 -0.90
C MET A 72 9.90 12.00 -0.13
N LYS A 73 9.93 12.08 1.21
CA LYS A 73 8.76 12.51 2.01
C LYS A 73 8.02 13.75 1.48
N PRO A 74 8.67 14.82 0.96
CA PRO A 74 7.93 16.03 0.57
C PRO A 74 7.00 15.86 -0.66
N VAL A 75 7.12 14.79 -1.45
CA VAL A 75 6.26 14.58 -2.63
C VAL A 75 4.96 13.84 -2.26
N PHE A 76 4.99 12.99 -1.23
CA PHE A 76 3.83 12.18 -0.85
C PHE A 76 2.80 12.96 -0.01
N ASP A 77 3.26 13.92 0.79
CA ASP A 77 2.38 14.86 1.52
C ASP A 77 1.68 15.86 0.59
N VAL A 78 2.25 16.16 -0.58
CA VAL A 78 1.68 17.15 -1.53
C VAL A 78 0.55 16.56 -2.39
N VAL A 79 0.41 15.23 -2.47
CA VAL A 79 -0.56 14.56 -3.36
C VAL A 79 -1.69 13.85 -2.60
N VAL A 80 -1.71 13.91 -1.25
CA VAL A 80 -2.77 13.35 -0.41
C VAL A 80 -3.76 14.42 0.03
#